data_AF-A0A0M0JCM4-F1
#
_entry.id   AF-A0A0M0JCM4-F1
#
_cell.length_a   1.000
_cell.length_b   1.000
_cell.length_c   1.000
_cell.angle_alpha   90.00
_cell.angle_beta   90.00
_cell.angle_gamma   90.00
#
_symmetry.space_group_name_H-M   'P 1'
#
loop_
_entity.id
_entity.type
_entity.pdbx_description
1 polymer ?
#
loop_
_entity_poly.entity_id
_entity_poly.type
_entity_poly.pdbx_seq_one_letter_code
_entity_poly.pdbx_strand_id
1 'polypeptide(L)'
;MKASFAAAPGAATAATLASDAAPVTSVWRCDICEVTITTRGDGRAEACHLAGKPHLKKLRALGLAPKAEPRQPAEQTSSASVDPSLRCADASTNSKSVLNELCQQRQWKLRYEVESQQGPNHAPEYTIRVVIERTGQPAEHFVGTGAPNKRIAEATAATEALRRLLHEGISYEPEKNTGKGGSGHASRGHLRWSLGCAQHPDDVFRVISAELPRGTLQPEHYACAWNRLAKLSREAGRPLPASDNRVACLLHATVQRLTAADAAGLPSGSSVPVPVALLPWGAREVANVAHGVTVALGLPHGGERDASASFGRAATALFDTCVLRALELMHTIKPQELSNFAWALGKAAHHAPAFLDAAARIATSWLEADFAEAAAKAATEAVTEAVTEAAAVREPELSNLLYSYGRAAHAAPSLFAAAAAPVSSAWLAGERTLDGWSVQDVANTLWACAAADARHEHLVAALETALCTRGFALQQAHYTQIQQYLIWWEIELGRRAPLVTPALREQCRRCLAAGDVKSGHRVSALQLAVGRCLERLGLISQSELTTDEGYSIDLAVLRERVAIEVDGPSHFTQVGTPSGATLLKRRQLRATGWNVVAIPYFEWYRLDRNVQREDEYLCRLLQPYASRRTEAIGR
;
A
#
# COMPACT_ATOMS: atom_id res chain seq x y z
N MET A 1 12.81 19.39 56.74
CA MET A 1 12.10 20.38 57.59
C MET A 1 12.07 21.73 56.88
N LYS A 2 11.05 22.55 57.15
CA LYS A 2 10.96 24.02 56.94
C LYS A 2 11.36 24.58 55.55
N ALA A 3 10.37 25.14 54.86
CA ALA A 3 10.56 26.26 53.94
C ALA A 3 10.58 27.59 54.72
N SER A 4 11.06 28.68 54.10
CA SER A 4 10.63 30.05 54.43
C SER A 4 10.88 31.01 53.27
N PHE A 5 9.97 31.96 53.08
CA PHE A 5 10.21 33.19 52.30
C PHE A 5 10.88 34.26 53.18
N ALA A 6 11.52 35.24 52.53
CA ALA A 6 11.66 36.64 52.98
C ALA A 6 11.75 37.49 51.69
N ALA A 7 10.76 38.30 51.31
CA ALA A 7 10.22 39.52 51.93
C ALA A 7 10.99 40.79 51.49
N ALA A 8 10.31 41.65 50.73
CA ALA A 8 10.76 42.99 50.36
C ALA A 8 10.37 44.02 51.43
N PRO A 9 10.99 45.21 51.42
CA PRO A 9 10.16 46.41 51.26
C PRO A 9 10.80 47.52 50.40
N GLY A 10 9.95 48.40 49.86
CA GLY A 10 10.36 49.63 49.15
C GLY A 10 9.19 50.18 48.34
N ALA A 11 8.70 51.38 48.68
CA ALA A 11 7.44 51.90 48.15
C ALA A 11 7.56 53.30 47.53
N ALA A 12 6.69 53.53 46.55
CA ALA A 12 6.29 54.83 45.99
C ALA A 12 7.36 55.74 45.34
N THR A 13 7.23 55.91 44.03
CA THR A 13 6.79 57.21 43.48
C THR A 13 6.18 57.00 42.09
N ALA A 14 5.13 57.74 41.76
CA ALA A 14 4.51 57.70 40.45
C ALA A 14 4.99 58.91 39.62
N ALA A 15 5.65 58.65 38.50
CA ALA A 15 6.06 59.68 37.54
C ALA A 15 5.84 59.14 36.12
N THR A 16 4.97 59.79 35.35
CA THR A 16 4.57 59.36 34.01
C THR A 16 5.63 59.74 32.98
N LEU A 17 6.52 58.80 32.64
CA LEU A 17 7.43 58.89 31.50
C LEU A 17 7.28 57.66 30.61
N ALA A 18 7.33 57.86 29.30
CA ALA A 18 7.13 56.80 28.33
C ALA A 18 8.29 55.79 28.38
N SER A 19 7.97 54.51 28.44
CA SER A 19 8.96 53.43 28.48
C SER A 19 9.42 53.04 27.08
N ASP A 20 10.63 53.46 26.69
CA ASP A 20 11.44 52.73 25.70
C ASP A 20 11.91 51.40 26.31
N ALA A 21 10.97 50.48 26.51
CA ALA A 21 11.22 49.13 26.94
C ALA A 21 11.76 48.32 25.75
N ALA A 22 13.09 48.20 25.67
CA ALA A 22 13.74 47.37 24.66
C ALA A 22 13.13 45.94 24.67
N PRO A 23 12.84 45.35 23.50
CA PRO A 23 12.06 44.11 23.42
C PRO A 23 12.83 42.93 24.03
N VAL A 24 12.41 42.52 25.22
CA VAL A 24 12.99 41.39 25.96
C VAL A 24 13.00 40.14 25.07
N THR A 25 14.20 39.60 24.85
CA THR A 25 14.41 38.43 24.00
C THR A 25 14.40 37.15 24.83
N SER A 26 13.30 36.41 24.74
CA SER A 26 13.18 35.09 25.37
C SER A 26 13.93 34.05 24.55
N VAL A 27 14.75 33.23 25.22
CA VAL A 27 15.46 32.08 24.64
C VAL A 27 14.98 30.81 25.35
N TRP A 28 14.57 29.79 24.61
CA TRP A 28 14.20 28.48 25.15
C TRP A 28 14.60 27.35 24.20
N ARG A 29 14.87 26.15 24.73
CA ARG A 29 15.31 24.96 23.98
C ARG A 29 14.23 23.88 24.08
N CYS A 30 13.87 23.27 22.95
CA CYS A 30 12.84 22.24 22.91
C CYS A 30 13.40 20.87 23.33
N ASP A 31 12.91 20.30 24.42
CA ASP A 31 13.41 19.02 24.96
C ASP A 31 13.10 17.79 24.06
N ILE A 32 12.30 17.95 23.01
CA ILE A 32 11.89 16.88 22.07
C ILE A 32 12.80 16.85 20.81
N CYS A 33 13.40 17.98 20.43
CA CYS A 33 14.22 18.07 19.20
C CYS A 33 15.50 18.91 19.35
N GLU A 34 15.82 19.34 20.57
CA GLU A 34 16.96 20.18 20.98
C GLU A 34 17.15 21.54 20.28
N VAL A 35 16.27 21.90 19.35
CA VAL A 35 16.30 23.21 18.68
C VAL A 35 16.04 24.32 19.69
N THR A 36 16.90 25.34 19.65
CA THR A 36 16.76 26.57 20.44
C THR A 36 15.98 27.62 19.66
N ILE A 37 15.00 28.24 20.29
CA ILE A 37 14.07 29.21 19.71
C ILE A 37 14.21 30.55 20.42
N THR A 38 14.34 31.62 19.64
CA THR A 38 14.36 33.01 20.08
C THR A 38 13.09 33.74 19.65
N THR A 39 12.47 34.46 20.59
CA THR A 39 11.36 35.38 20.32
C THR A 39 11.75 36.79 20.71
N ARG A 40 11.47 37.78 19.86
CA ARG A 40 11.49 39.19 20.27
C ARG A 40 10.22 39.51 21.07
N GLY A 41 10.28 40.57 21.88
CA GLY A 41 9.17 41.04 22.73
C GLY A 41 7.91 41.52 21.98
N ASP A 42 7.88 41.48 20.65
CA ASP A 42 6.69 41.73 19.82
C ASP A 42 5.83 40.46 19.60
N GLY A 43 6.24 39.32 20.17
CA GLY A 43 5.56 38.03 20.01
C GLY A 43 5.87 37.31 18.70
N ARG A 44 6.84 37.79 17.90
CA ARG A 44 7.26 37.12 16.66
C ARG A 44 8.51 36.29 16.91
N ALA A 45 8.42 34.99 16.59
CA ALA A 45 9.57 34.09 16.58
C ALA A 45 10.36 34.30 15.27
N GLU A 46 11.65 34.60 15.38
CA GLU A 46 12.50 34.89 14.21
C GLU A 46 13.23 33.64 13.68
N ALA A 47 13.11 32.51 14.38
CA ALA A 47 13.51 31.19 13.91
C ALA A 47 12.37 30.49 13.16
N CYS A 48 12.53 30.27 11.85
CA CYS A 48 11.51 29.70 10.95
C CYS A 48 11.26 28.18 11.16
N HIS A 49 10.66 27.78 12.28
CA HIS A 49 10.23 26.40 12.51
C HIS A 49 8.79 26.16 12.02
N LEU A 50 8.63 25.54 10.84
CA LEU A 50 7.32 25.29 10.21
C LEU A 50 6.36 24.40 11.03
N ALA A 51 6.86 23.61 11.99
CA ALA A 51 6.03 22.83 12.92
C ALA A 51 5.62 23.59 14.20
N GLY A 52 5.77 24.92 14.24
CA GLY A 52 5.29 25.77 15.34
C GLY A 52 3.76 25.81 15.50
N LYS A 53 2.99 25.70 14.40
CA LYS A 53 1.51 25.73 14.46
C LYS A 53 0.90 24.54 15.25
N PRO A 54 1.33 23.28 15.03
CA PRO A 54 0.95 22.16 15.89
C PRO A 54 1.29 22.36 17.38
N HIS A 55 2.50 22.82 17.69
CA HIS A 55 2.92 23.06 19.09
C HIS A 55 2.10 24.17 19.78
N LEU A 56 1.76 25.26 19.07
CA LEU A 56 0.87 26.30 19.59
C LEU A 56 -0.56 25.79 19.88
N LYS A 57 -1.07 24.80 19.13
CA LYS A 57 -2.31 24.09 19.49
C LYS A 57 -2.14 23.30 20.79
N LYS A 58 -1.04 22.54 20.93
CA LYS A 58 -0.76 21.70 22.11
C LYS A 58 -0.57 22.52 23.39
N LEU A 59 0.15 23.65 23.31
CA LEU A 59 0.34 24.59 24.44
C LEU A 59 -0.96 25.31 24.84
N ARG A 60 -1.87 25.59 23.88
CA ARG A 60 -3.21 26.11 24.18
C ARG A 60 -4.08 25.08 24.90
N ALA A 61 -4.03 23.81 24.47
CA ALA A 61 -4.74 22.72 25.16
C ALA A 61 -4.24 22.48 26.59
N LEU A 62 -2.97 22.77 26.87
CA LEU A 62 -2.37 22.71 28.21
C LEU A 62 -2.53 24.01 29.03
N GLY A 63 -3.23 25.03 28.52
CA GLY A 63 -3.48 26.29 29.24
C GLY A 63 -2.27 27.24 29.37
N LEU A 64 -1.13 26.93 28.72
CA LEU A 64 0.15 27.65 28.86
C LEU A 64 0.36 28.79 27.84
N ALA A 65 -0.69 29.18 27.11
CA ALA A 65 -0.61 30.20 26.05
C ALA A 65 -1.19 31.56 26.51
N PRO A 66 -0.61 32.71 26.07
CA PRO A 66 -1.17 34.03 26.35
C PRO A 66 -2.62 34.16 25.85
N LYS A 67 -3.48 34.78 26.67
CA LYS A 67 -4.90 34.99 26.37
C LYS A 67 -5.09 35.98 25.22
N ALA A 68 -6.08 35.71 24.37
CA ALA A 68 -6.66 36.65 23.42
C ALA A 68 -8.19 36.53 23.51
N GLU A 69 -8.90 37.65 23.38
CA GLU A 69 -10.34 37.73 23.62
C GLU A 69 -11.21 37.24 22.45
N PRO A 70 -12.46 36.80 22.70
CA PRO A 70 -13.22 35.99 21.75
C PRO A 70 -14.10 36.78 20.77
N ARG A 71 -14.54 36.08 19.72
CA ARG A 71 -15.79 36.39 18.99
C ARG A 71 -16.67 35.15 18.95
N GLN A 72 -17.98 35.36 18.94
CA GLN A 72 -19.03 34.33 19.05
C GLN A 72 -19.86 34.19 17.74
N PRO A 73 -20.73 33.16 17.61
CA PRO A 73 -20.80 32.39 16.37
C PRO A 73 -22.20 32.31 15.71
N ALA A 74 -22.26 31.50 14.65
CA ALA A 74 -23.45 30.81 14.12
C ALA A 74 -22.95 29.62 13.25
N GLU A 75 -23.66 28.51 13.03
CA GLU A 75 -24.59 27.72 13.83
C GLU A 75 -24.68 26.30 13.18
N GLN A 76 -25.37 25.31 13.76
CA GLN A 76 -25.20 23.88 13.40
C GLN A 76 -26.33 23.30 12.50
N THR A 77 -26.04 22.17 11.81
CA THR A 77 -26.78 20.87 11.76
C THR A 77 -26.43 20.06 10.49
N SER A 78 -26.49 18.71 10.38
CA SER A 78 -26.29 17.56 11.31
C SER A 78 -26.40 16.20 10.55
N SER A 79 -25.49 15.23 10.76
CA SER A 79 -25.45 13.85 10.16
C SER A 79 -25.24 13.76 8.62
N ALA A 80 -25.02 12.63 7.92
CA ALA A 80 -24.78 11.18 8.20
C ALA A 80 -23.85 10.61 7.06
N SER A 81 -23.19 9.43 7.04
CA SER A 81 -23.43 8.03 7.49
C SER A 81 -24.40 7.21 6.58
N VAL A 82 -24.16 5.95 6.15
CA VAL A 82 -22.99 5.02 6.23
C VAL A 82 -22.61 4.46 4.81
N ASP A 83 -22.48 3.14 4.60
CA ASP A 83 -22.10 2.37 3.37
C ASP A 83 -22.72 0.92 3.48
N PRO A 84 -22.25 -0.28 2.97
CA PRO A 84 -21.00 -0.65 2.27
C PRO A 84 -21.06 -1.65 1.05
N SER A 85 -19.88 -1.82 0.41
CA SER A 85 -19.39 -2.95 -0.42
C SER A 85 -19.70 -3.03 -1.95
N LEU A 86 -18.65 -3.41 -2.70
CA LEU A 86 -18.60 -3.77 -4.14
C LEU A 86 -19.32 -2.85 -5.16
N ARG A 87 -18.61 -1.80 -5.64
CA ARG A 87 -18.31 -1.58 -7.09
C ARG A 87 -17.45 -0.33 -7.36
N CYS A 88 -16.76 -0.38 -8.50
CA CYS A 88 -16.22 0.71 -9.32
C CYS A 88 -15.74 2.03 -8.68
N ALA A 89 -14.42 2.10 -8.48
CA ALA A 89 -13.57 3.31 -8.54
C ALA A 89 -13.69 4.42 -7.47
N ASP A 90 -12.53 5.04 -7.18
CA ASP A 90 -12.46 6.40 -6.62
C ASP A 90 -13.01 7.42 -7.63
N ALA A 91 -14.34 7.55 -7.66
CA ALA A 91 -15.08 8.55 -8.43
C ALA A 91 -15.50 9.75 -7.55
N SER A 92 -15.15 9.73 -6.27
CA SER A 92 -15.51 10.78 -5.32
C SER A 92 -14.83 12.12 -5.62
N THR A 93 -15.63 13.18 -5.56
CA THR A 93 -15.25 14.60 -5.55
C THR A 93 -14.69 15.19 -6.86
N ASN A 94 -13.68 14.60 -7.52
CA ASN A 94 -12.89 15.34 -8.52
C ASN A 94 -13.70 15.86 -9.74
N SER A 95 -14.27 14.97 -10.58
CA SER A 95 -15.04 15.42 -11.77
C SER A 95 -16.25 16.28 -11.42
N LYS A 96 -16.89 16.05 -10.26
CA LYS A 96 -18.03 16.88 -9.81
C LYS A 96 -17.57 18.29 -9.42
N SER A 97 -16.46 18.41 -8.70
CA SER A 97 -15.88 19.71 -8.33
C SER A 97 -15.43 20.49 -9.58
N VAL A 98 -14.63 19.85 -10.47
CA VAL A 98 -14.14 20.48 -11.70
C VAL A 98 -15.29 20.97 -12.60
N LEU A 99 -16.40 20.23 -12.70
CA LEU A 99 -17.56 20.68 -13.47
C LEU A 99 -18.33 21.81 -12.77
N ASN A 100 -18.53 21.73 -11.46
CA ASN A 100 -19.13 22.82 -10.68
C ASN A 100 -18.33 24.12 -10.86
N GLU A 101 -17.00 24.04 -10.70
CA GLU A 101 -16.09 25.18 -10.81
C GLU A 101 -16.03 25.74 -12.24
N LEU A 102 -16.02 24.88 -13.27
CA LEU A 102 -16.11 25.31 -14.68
C LEU A 102 -17.41 26.05 -14.97
N CYS A 103 -18.56 25.51 -14.55
CA CYS A 103 -19.84 26.17 -14.75
C CYS A 103 -19.91 27.51 -13.98
N GLN A 104 -19.38 27.56 -12.75
CA GLN A 104 -19.30 28.79 -11.96
C GLN A 104 -18.45 29.87 -12.66
N GLN A 105 -17.25 29.53 -13.14
CA GLN A 105 -16.36 30.44 -13.88
C GLN A 105 -17.01 31.00 -15.16
N ARG A 106 -17.77 30.17 -15.88
CA ARG A 106 -18.43 30.53 -17.13
C ARG A 106 -19.83 31.14 -16.93
N GLN A 107 -20.27 31.30 -15.68
CA GLN A 107 -21.63 31.71 -15.28
C GLN A 107 -22.76 30.85 -15.89
N TRP A 108 -22.48 29.56 -16.10
CA TRP A 108 -23.46 28.58 -16.57
C TRP A 108 -24.21 27.96 -15.40
N LYS A 109 -25.49 27.66 -15.62
CA LYS A 109 -26.29 26.94 -14.63
C LYS A 109 -26.00 25.45 -14.73
N LEU A 110 -25.75 24.80 -13.59
CA LEU A 110 -25.48 23.38 -13.49
C LEU A 110 -26.48 22.73 -12.53
N ARG A 111 -27.08 21.60 -12.93
CA ARG A 111 -28.00 20.82 -12.08
C ARG A 111 -27.68 19.32 -12.17
N TYR A 112 -28.01 18.59 -11.11
CA TYR A 112 -27.90 17.13 -11.04
C TYR A 112 -29.28 16.55 -10.69
N GLU A 113 -29.93 15.97 -11.69
CA GLU A 113 -31.31 15.48 -11.63
C GLU A 113 -31.31 13.95 -11.64
N VAL A 114 -32.09 13.31 -10.75
CA VAL A 114 -32.21 11.84 -10.70
C VAL A 114 -33.30 11.44 -11.69
N GLU A 115 -32.93 10.72 -12.74
CA GLU A 115 -33.87 10.22 -13.75
C GLU A 115 -34.54 8.92 -13.29
N SER A 116 -33.78 8.03 -12.66
CA SER A 116 -34.32 6.82 -12.05
C SER A 116 -33.44 6.28 -10.93
N GLN A 117 -34.07 5.50 -10.05
CA GLN A 117 -33.43 4.61 -9.10
C GLN A 117 -34.07 3.22 -9.28
N GLN A 118 -33.26 2.19 -9.50
CA GLN A 118 -33.71 0.82 -9.77
C GLN A 118 -32.89 -0.19 -8.97
N GLY A 119 -33.30 -1.46 -8.95
CA GLY A 119 -32.65 -2.51 -8.15
C GLY A 119 -33.12 -2.56 -6.69
N PRO A 120 -32.61 -3.53 -5.90
CA PRO A 120 -33.04 -3.73 -4.52
C PRO A 120 -32.44 -2.69 -3.56
N ASN A 121 -33.09 -2.44 -2.42
CA ASN A 121 -32.67 -1.43 -1.45
C ASN A 121 -31.22 -1.57 -0.93
N HIS A 122 -30.63 -2.77 -1.00
CA HIS A 122 -29.25 -3.05 -0.59
C HIS A 122 -28.23 -2.93 -1.74
N ALA A 123 -28.66 -2.71 -2.98
CA ALA A 123 -27.80 -2.48 -4.15
C ALA A 123 -28.51 -1.64 -5.22
N PRO A 124 -28.94 -0.39 -4.92
CA PRO A 124 -29.64 0.45 -5.88
C PRO A 124 -28.72 1.00 -6.97
N GLU A 125 -29.19 0.98 -8.22
CA GLU A 125 -28.59 1.65 -9.36
C GLU A 125 -29.30 2.98 -9.62
N TYR A 126 -28.51 4.04 -9.75
CA TYR A 126 -28.98 5.40 -10.02
C TYR A 126 -28.66 5.79 -11.46
N THR A 127 -29.62 6.41 -12.13
CA THR A 127 -29.40 7.14 -13.39
C THR A 127 -29.55 8.63 -13.12
N ILE A 128 -28.54 9.43 -13.48
CA ILE A 128 -28.51 10.87 -13.23
C ILE A 128 -28.23 11.64 -14.50
N ARG A 129 -29.05 12.67 -14.73
CA ARG A 129 -28.86 13.70 -15.73
C ARG A 129 -28.15 14.88 -15.10
N VAL A 130 -26.96 15.20 -15.61
CA VAL A 130 -26.36 16.52 -15.48
C VAL A 130 -27.01 17.43 -16.52
N VAL A 131 -27.50 18.59 -16.08
CA VAL A 131 -28.05 19.65 -16.95
C VAL A 131 -27.11 20.84 -16.94
N ILE A 132 -26.71 21.32 -18.12
CA ILE A 132 -25.89 22.53 -18.29
C ILE A 132 -26.66 23.54 -19.14
N GLU A 133 -26.96 24.69 -18.57
CA GLU A 133 -27.54 25.84 -19.29
C GLU A 133 -26.41 26.85 -19.56
N ARG A 134 -25.85 26.82 -20.79
CA ARG A 134 -24.88 27.84 -21.24
C ARG A 134 -25.62 29.09 -21.72
N THR A 135 -25.06 30.28 -21.45
CA THR A 135 -25.68 31.56 -21.81
C THR A 135 -25.96 31.67 -23.31
N GLY A 136 -27.24 31.77 -23.70
CA GLY A 136 -27.66 31.90 -25.10
C GLY A 136 -27.70 30.59 -25.90
N GLN A 137 -27.61 29.43 -25.25
CA GLN A 137 -27.71 28.11 -25.89
C GLN A 137 -28.81 27.24 -25.23
N PRO A 138 -29.35 26.22 -25.94
CA PRO A 138 -30.25 25.26 -25.32
C PRO A 138 -29.56 24.50 -24.18
N ALA A 139 -30.36 23.98 -23.23
CA ALA A 139 -29.82 23.19 -22.13
C ALA A 139 -29.28 21.85 -22.64
N GLU A 140 -28.05 21.51 -22.25
CA GLU A 140 -27.44 20.21 -22.54
C GLU A 140 -27.72 19.21 -21.43
N HIS A 141 -27.69 17.92 -21.80
CA HIS A 141 -28.04 16.82 -20.92
C HIS A 141 -27.01 15.69 -21.05
N PHE A 142 -26.35 15.36 -19.94
CA PHE A 142 -25.35 14.30 -19.86
C PHE A 142 -25.80 13.27 -18.85
N VAL A 143 -26.03 12.03 -19.29
CA VAL A 143 -26.55 10.95 -18.45
C VAL A 143 -25.40 10.06 -17.97
N GLY A 144 -25.39 9.75 -16.68
CA GLY A 144 -24.46 8.80 -16.08
C GLY A 144 -25.17 7.84 -15.15
N THR A 145 -24.84 6.56 -15.24
CA THR A 145 -25.30 5.51 -14.32
C THR A 145 -24.26 5.24 -13.23
N GLY A 146 -24.72 4.67 -12.12
CA GLY A 146 -23.85 4.30 -11.00
C GLY A 146 -24.56 3.51 -9.91
N ALA A 147 -23.88 2.47 -9.41
CA ALA A 147 -24.33 1.60 -8.33
C ALA A 147 -23.13 1.27 -7.41
N PRO A 148 -23.32 1.07 -6.10
CA PRO A 148 -24.60 1.04 -5.37
C PRO A 148 -25.05 2.43 -4.84
N ASN A 149 -24.39 3.53 -5.22
CA ASN A 149 -24.67 4.84 -4.63
C ASN A 149 -24.78 5.99 -5.65
N LYS A 150 -25.60 6.99 -5.27
CA LYS A 150 -25.91 8.17 -6.09
C LYS A 150 -24.66 8.92 -6.58
N ARG A 151 -23.62 9.00 -5.74
CA ARG A 151 -22.40 9.78 -6.01
C ARG A 151 -21.61 9.24 -7.21
N ILE A 152 -21.64 7.93 -7.45
CA ILE A 152 -21.02 7.33 -8.66
C ILE A 152 -21.76 7.82 -9.90
N ALA A 153 -23.10 7.79 -9.93
CA ALA A 153 -23.88 8.28 -11.08
C ALA A 153 -23.65 9.78 -11.36
N GLU A 154 -23.59 10.61 -10.31
CA GLU A 154 -23.22 12.04 -10.43
C GLU A 154 -21.81 12.22 -11.03
N ALA A 155 -20.84 11.40 -10.61
CA ALA A 155 -19.46 11.47 -11.09
C ALA A 155 -19.31 10.95 -12.52
N THR A 156 -20.05 9.90 -12.91
CA THR A 156 -20.14 9.42 -14.30
C THR A 156 -20.70 10.52 -15.20
N ALA A 157 -21.85 11.09 -14.84
CA ALA A 157 -22.51 12.15 -15.60
C ALA A 157 -21.63 13.41 -15.74
N ALA A 158 -20.98 13.83 -14.65
CA ALA A 158 -20.05 14.95 -14.67
C ALA A 158 -18.78 14.68 -15.51
N THR A 159 -18.30 13.43 -15.52
CA THR A 159 -17.14 13.04 -16.34
C THR A 159 -17.48 13.06 -17.83
N GLU A 160 -18.66 12.61 -18.24
CA GLU A 160 -19.07 12.68 -19.65
C GLU A 160 -19.36 14.12 -20.11
N ALA A 161 -19.97 14.95 -19.24
CA ALA A 161 -20.12 16.38 -19.51
C ALA A 161 -18.76 17.09 -19.71
N LEU A 162 -17.80 16.89 -18.79
CA LEU A 162 -16.44 17.41 -18.94
C LEU A 162 -15.73 16.87 -20.20
N ARG A 163 -15.90 15.57 -20.51
CA ARG A 163 -15.37 14.95 -21.72
C ARG A 163 -15.90 15.67 -22.96
N ARG A 164 -17.22 15.92 -23.05
CA ARG A 164 -17.84 16.60 -24.19
C ARG A 164 -17.31 18.03 -24.33
N LEU A 165 -17.33 18.81 -23.24
CA LEU A 165 -16.84 20.19 -23.22
C LEU A 165 -15.39 20.30 -23.72
N LEU A 166 -14.51 19.39 -23.29
CA LEU A 166 -13.11 19.36 -23.75
C LEU A 166 -12.96 18.98 -25.23
N HIS A 167 -13.84 18.15 -25.80
CA HIS A 167 -13.84 17.88 -27.25
C HIS A 167 -14.35 19.08 -28.07
N GLU A 168 -15.14 19.98 -27.46
CA GLU A 168 -15.54 21.27 -28.04
C GLU A 168 -14.49 22.37 -27.83
N GLY A 169 -13.30 22.02 -27.31
CA GLY A 169 -12.20 22.96 -27.07
C GLY A 169 -12.38 23.84 -25.82
N ILE A 170 -13.38 23.57 -25.00
CA ILE A 170 -13.71 24.38 -23.80
C ILE A 170 -12.77 23.98 -22.67
N SER A 171 -11.71 24.77 -22.48
CA SER A 171 -10.81 24.63 -21.35
C SER A 171 -11.45 25.07 -20.03
N TYR A 172 -11.05 24.39 -18.97
CA TYR A 172 -11.24 24.81 -17.58
C TYR A 172 -9.96 25.51 -17.10
N GLU A 173 -10.09 26.72 -16.55
CA GLU A 173 -9.01 27.49 -15.94
C GLU A 173 -9.39 27.80 -14.48
N PRO A 174 -8.87 27.05 -13.48
CA PRO A 174 -9.17 27.35 -12.07
C PRO A 174 -8.76 28.78 -11.73
N GLU A 175 -9.59 29.45 -10.92
CA GLU A 175 -9.45 30.88 -10.66
C GLU A 175 -8.07 31.23 -10.09
N LYS A 176 -7.46 32.26 -10.67
CA LYS A 176 -6.18 32.82 -10.22
C LYS A 176 -6.41 33.55 -8.90
N ASN A 177 -6.30 32.84 -7.78
CA ASN A 177 -6.29 33.45 -6.45
C ASN A 177 -5.19 34.54 -6.42
N THR A 178 -5.58 35.81 -6.32
CA THR A 178 -4.76 36.99 -6.66
C THR A 178 -3.74 37.38 -5.59
N GLY A 179 -3.02 36.39 -5.06
CA GLY A 179 -2.04 36.50 -3.97
C GLY A 179 -0.59 36.21 -4.40
N LYS A 180 -0.01 37.07 -5.25
CA LYS A 180 1.42 37.10 -5.66
C LYS A 180 1.99 35.83 -6.33
N GLY A 181 2.05 35.86 -7.67
CA GLY A 181 3.13 35.24 -8.46
C GLY A 181 3.09 33.72 -8.66
N GLY A 182 2.55 33.26 -9.79
CA GLY A 182 2.76 31.89 -10.27
C GLY A 182 1.74 31.42 -11.30
N SER A 183 2.12 31.37 -12.58
CA SER A 183 1.27 30.88 -13.68
C SER A 183 1.04 29.35 -13.68
N GLY A 184 1.71 28.60 -12.79
CA GLY A 184 1.79 27.14 -12.84
C GLY A 184 0.66 26.34 -12.18
N HIS A 185 -0.33 26.96 -11.53
CA HIS A 185 -1.40 26.20 -10.83
C HIS A 185 -2.52 25.71 -11.76
N ALA A 186 -2.84 26.44 -12.83
CA ALA A 186 -3.98 26.09 -13.70
C ALA A 186 -3.76 24.80 -14.51
N SER A 187 -2.56 24.62 -15.07
CA SER A 187 -2.20 23.42 -15.84
C SER A 187 -2.14 22.15 -14.97
N ARG A 188 -1.72 22.26 -13.70
CA ARG A 188 -1.58 21.11 -12.77
C ARG A 188 -2.89 20.36 -12.58
N GLY A 189 -3.98 21.08 -12.33
CA GLY A 189 -5.32 20.49 -12.14
C GLY A 189 -5.82 19.77 -13.38
N HIS A 190 -5.73 20.43 -14.54
CA HIS A 190 -6.12 19.86 -15.83
C HIS A 190 -5.34 18.56 -16.14
N LEU A 191 -4.00 18.58 -16.05
CA LEU A 191 -3.17 17.39 -16.33
C LEU A 191 -3.50 16.21 -15.41
N ARG A 192 -3.68 16.46 -14.10
CA ARG A 192 -4.06 15.41 -13.15
C ARG A 192 -5.46 14.84 -13.44
N TRP A 193 -6.40 15.66 -13.89
CA TRP A 193 -7.72 15.19 -14.33
C TRP A 193 -7.63 14.36 -15.62
N SER A 194 -6.91 14.83 -16.65
CA SER A 194 -6.72 14.09 -17.91
C SER A 194 -6.10 12.71 -17.69
N LEU A 195 -5.09 12.61 -16.81
CA LEU A 195 -4.44 11.35 -16.46
C LEU A 195 -5.39 10.41 -15.69
N GLY A 196 -6.23 10.94 -14.78
CA GLY A 196 -7.19 10.14 -14.03
C GLY A 196 -8.38 9.63 -14.88
N CYS A 197 -8.84 10.44 -15.82
CA CYS A 197 -10.01 10.16 -16.66
C CYS A 197 -9.70 9.45 -18.00
N ALA A 198 -8.41 9.20 -18.30
CA ALA A 198 -7.96 8.34 -19.39
C ALA A 198 -8.70 6.99 -19.41
N GLN A 199 -9.07 6.48 -20.59
CA GLN A 199 -9.84 5.23 -20.73
C GLN A 199 -9.05 4.09 -21.37
N HIS A 200 -7.97 4.41 -22.09
CA HIS A 200 -6.98 3.42 -22.54
C HIS A 200 -5.57 3.81 -22.04
N PRO A 201 -4.63 2.86 -21.82
CA PRO A 201 -3.25 3.19 -21.46
C PRO A 201 -2.59 4.17 -22.45
N ASP A 202 -2.95 4.10 -23.72
CA ASP A 202 -2.48 5.04 -24.75
C ASP A 202 -2.86 6.50 -24.48
N ASP A 203 -3.98 6.77 -23.80
CA ASP A 203 -4.36 8.14 -23.42
C ASP A 203 -3.40 8.68 -22.35
N VAL A 204 -3.05 7.85 -21.36
CA VAL A 204 -2.06 8.19 -20.33
C VAL A 204 -0.70 8.45 -20.99
N PHE A 205 -0.25 7.55 -21.88
CA PHE A 205 1.01 7.73 -22.59
C PHE A 205 1.00 8.95 -23.53
N ARG A 206 -0.14 9.30 -24.14
CA ARG A 206 -0.28 10.51 -24.99
C ARG A 206 -0.11 11.80 -24.17
N VAL A 207 -0.75 11.89 -23.00
CA VAL A 207 -0.60 13.04 -22.08
C VAL A 207 0.84 13.13 -21.56
N ILE A 208 1.40 12.02 -21.08
CA ILE A 208 2.79 11.98 -20.58
C ILE A 208 3.78 12.38 -21.68
N SER A 209 3.65 11.86 -22.90
CA SER A 209 4.59 12.13 -24.00
C SER A 209 4.54 13.58 -24.49
N ALA A 210 3.38 14.25 -24.40
CA ALA A 210 3.24 15.66 -24.74
C ALA A 210 3.89 16.60 -23.70
N GLU A 211 3.84 16.22 -22.42
CA GLU A 211 4.31 17.04 -21.30
C GLU A 211 5.76 16.75 -20.86
N LEU A 212 6.30 15.54 -21.15
CA LEU A 212 7.68 15.18 -20.81
C LEU A 212 8.71 16.22 -21.32
N PRO A 213 8.69 16.63 -22.61
CA PRO A 213 9.66 17.60 -23.15
C PRO A 213 9.42 19.02 -22.64
N ARG A 214 8.21 19.32 -22.14
CA ARG A 214 7.83 20.63 -21.58
C ARG A 214 8.31 20.80 -20.14
N GLY A 215 8.67 19.70 -19.46
CA GLY A 215 9.15 19.72 -18.08
C GLY A 215 8.10 20.09 -17.03
N THR A 216 6.82 20.12 -17.42
CA THR A 216 5.66 20.58 -16.61
C THR A 216 5.20 19.57 -15.56
N LEU A 217 5.51 18.28 -15.76
CA LEU A 217 5.06 17.19 -14.88
C LEU A 217 5.59 17.33 -13.45
N GLN A 218 4.73 17.04 -12.48
CA GLN A 218 4.99 17.10 -11.04
C GLN A 218 4.86 15.70 -10.42
N PRO A 219 5.37 15.43 -9.20
CA PRO A 219 5.25 14.13 -8.53
C PRO A 219 3.84 13.52 -8.55
N GLU A 220 2.83 14.35 -8.30
CA GLU A 220 1.40 13.97 -8.34
C GLU A 220 0.92 13.48 -9.71
N HIS A 221 1.53 13.93 -10.82
CA HIS A 221 1.21 13.49 -12.18
C HIS A 221 1.79 12.12 -12.47
N TYR A 222 3.03 11.85 -12.05
CA TYR A 222 3.64 10.52 -12.13
C TYR A 222 2.86 9.50 -11.29
N ALA A 223 2.53 9.85 -10.04
CA ALA A 223 1.69 9.02 -9.17
C ALA A 223 0.30 8.77 -9.76
N CYS A 224 -0.34 9.79 -10.35
CA CYS A 224 -1.65 9.65 -10.99
C CYS A 224 -1.60 8.75 -12.24
N ALA A 225 -0.58 8.93 -13.10
CA ALA A 225 -0.38 8.12 -14.29
C ALA A 225 -0.20 6.64 -13.92
N TRP A 226 0.70 6.32 -12.99
CA TRP A 226 0.93 4.94 -12.55
C TRP A 226 -0.29 4.31 -11.89
N ASN A 227 -1.03 5.04 -11.05
CA ASN A 227 -2.28 4.53 -10.49
C ASN A 227 -3.39 4.32 -11.53
N ARG A 228 -3.51 5.17 -12.56
CA ARG A 228 -4.51 4.92 -13.63
C ARG A 228 -4.10 3.74 -14.51
N LEU A 229 -2.82 3.60 -14.84
CA LEU A 229 -2.28 2.42 -15.53
C LEU A 229 -2.51 1.12 -14.73
N ALA A 230 -2.32 1.14 -13.41
CA ALA A 230 -2.63 0.03 -12.51
C ALA A 230 -4.12 -0.33 -12.44
N LYS A 231 -5.00 0.67 -12.54
CA LYS A 231 -6.45 0.46 -12.64
C LYS A 231 -6.82 -0.15 -14.00
N LEU A 232 -6.34 0.43 -15.10
CA LEU A 232 -6.59 -0.04 -16.47
C LEU A 232 -6.04 -1.46 -16.73
N SER A 233 -4.88 -1.81 -16.16
CA SER A 233 -4.30 -3.15 -16.25
C SER A 233 -5.17 -4.20 -15.53
N ARG A 234 -5.71 -3.87 -14.35
CA ARG A 234 -6.67 -4.74 -13.64
C ARG A 234 -8.00 -4.86 -14.38
N GLU A 235 -8.51 -3.76 -14.92
CA GLU A 235 -9.73 -3.72 -15.75
C GLU A 235 -9.58 -4.57 -17.04
N ALA A 236 -8.38 -4.60 -17.63
CA ALA A 236 -8.04 -5.44 -18.78
C ALA A 236 -7.62 -6.89 -18.42
N GLY A 237 -7.56 -7.24 -17.13
CA GLY A 237 -7.15 -8.56 -16.65
C GLY A 237 -5.70 -8.96 -16.95
N ARG A 238 -4.82 -8.03 -17.35
CA ARG A 238 -3.44 -8.32 -17.78
C ARG A 238 -2.45 -7.18 -17.47
N PRO A 239 -1.19 -7.48 -17.11
CA PRO A 239 -0.13 -6.48 -17.01
C PRO A 239 0.11 -5.73 -18.32
N LEU A 240 0.69 -4.52 -18.23
CA LEU A 240 1.28 -3.84 -19.37
C LEU A 240 2.59 -4.54 -19.79
N PRO A 241 2.90 -4.65 -21.10
CA PRO A 241 4.15 -5.29 -21.52
C PRO A 241 5.38 -4.50 -21.07
N ALA A 242 6.33 -5.18 -20.40
CA ALA A 242 7.64 -4.62 -20.10
C ALA A 242 8.46 -4.23 -21.35
N SER A 243 8.08 -4.76 -22.52
CA SER A 243 8.63 -4.43 -23.85
C SER A 243 7.99 -3.20 -24.52
N ASP A 244 6.95 -2.58 -23.93
CA ASP A 244 6.43 -1.31 -24.44
C ASP A 244 7.40 -0.18 -24.09
N ASN A 245 8.06 0.39 -25.10
CA ASN A 245 9.01 1.50 -24.93
C ASN A 245 8.39 2.70 -24.17
N ARG A 246 7.08 2.88 -24.20
CA ARG A 246 6.38 3.98 -23.48
C ARG A 246 6.31 3.72 -21.98
N VAL A 247 6.18 2.45 -21.57
CA VAL A 247 6.34 2.02 -20.17
C VAL A 247 7.77 2.29 -19.72
N ALA A 248 8.77 1.90 -20.51
CA ALA A 248 10.19 2.13 -20.20
C ALA A 248 10.53 3.64 -20.09
N CYS A 249 10.03 4.47 -21.01
CA CYS A 249 10.21 5.92 -20.97
C CYS A 249 9.55 6.57 -19.73
N LEU A 250 8.30 6.21 -19.40
CA LEU A 250 7.64 6.72 -18.19
C LEU A 250 8.39 6.26 -16.92
N LEU A 251 8.83 5.00 -16.87
CA LEU A 251 9.60 4.46 -15.74
C LEU A 251 10.92 5.20 -15.57
N HIS A 252 11.71 5.36 -16.62
CA HIS A 252 12.98 6.08 -16.59
C HIS A 252 12.78 7.56 -16.20
N ALA A 253 11.76 8.24 -16.76
CA ALA A 253 11.44 9.61 -16.38
C ALA A 253 10.95 9.74 -14.93
N THR A 254 10.27 8.72 -14.39
CA THR A 254 9.88 8.68 -12.98
C THR A 254 11.12 8.57 -12.08
N VAL A 255 12.06 7.66 -12.42
CA VAL A 255 13.35 7.52 -11.72
C VAL A 255 14.13 8.84 -11.76
N GLN A 256 14.31 9.44 -12.95
CA GLN A 256 14.99 10.73 -13.11
C GLN A 256 14.36 11.84 -12.26
N ARG A 257 13.02 11.90 -12.14
CA ARG A 257 12.34 12.93 -11.34
C ARG A 257 12.33 12.65 -9.85
N LEU A 258 12.60 11.42 -9.41
CA LEU A 258 12.92 11.10 -8.02
C LEU A 258 14.37 11.50 -7.72
N THR A 259 15.35 10.95 -8.46
CA THR A 259 16.79 11.15 -8.20
C THR A 259 17.32 12.56 -8.48
N ALA A 260 16.61 13.37 -9.27
CA ALA A 260 16.96 14.78 -9.46
C ALA A 260 16.79 15.64 -8.19
N ALA A 261 16.22 15.11 -7.11
CA ALA A 261 16.28 15.72 -5.78
C ALA A 261 17.67 15.56 -5.13
N ASP A 262 18.38 14.47 -5.43
CA ASP A 262 19.59 14.03 -4.72
C ASP A 262 20.88 14.52 -5.39
N ALA A 263 20.79 15.04 -6.62
CA ALA A 263 21.92 15.54 -7.42
C ALA A 263 22.55 16.85 -6.89
N ALA A 264 22.23 17.28 -5.67
CA ALA A 264 22.75 18.47 -5.01
C ALA A 264 24.18 18.31 -4.46
N GLY A 265 25.05 17.55 -5.16
CA GLY A 265 26.18 16.86 -4.55
C GLY A 265 27.46 16.66 -5.36
N LEU A 266 27.74 17.48 -6.40
CA LEU A 266 29.08 17.95 -6.86
C LEU A 266 29.03 18.49 -8.32
N PRO A 267 29.96 19.37 -8.73
CA PRO A 267 29.87 20.08 -10.02
C PRO A 267 30.78 19.52 -11.12
N SER A 268 30.52 19.94 -12.35
CA SER A 268 31.58 20.28 -13.33
C SER A 268 31.08 21.29 -14.37
N GLY A 269 31.49 22.56 -14.23
CA GLY A 269 31.66 23.46 -15.39
C GLY A 269 30.47 24.27 -15.93
N SER A 270 29.49 24.68 -15.14
CA SER A 270 28.52 25.71 -15.59
C SER A 270 28.06 26.63 -14.46
N SER A 271 27.91 27.94 -14.75
CA SER A 271 27.88 29.02 -13.76
C SER A 271 26.63 29.91 -13.83
N VAL A 272 25.44 29.31 -13.80
CA VAL A 272 24.17 30.04 -13.58
C VAL A 272 23.33 29.29 -12.53
N PRO A 273 23.17 29.85 -11.31
CA PRO A 273 22.42 29.19 -10.24
C PRO A 273 20.90 29.35 -10.44
N VAL A 274 20.29 28.39 -11.12
CA VAL A 274 18.83 28.19 -11.03
C VAL A 274 18.51 27.65 -9.63
N PRO A 275 17.53 28.21 -8.88
CA PRO A 275 17.16 27.66 -7.57
C PRO A 275 16.48 26.30 -7.70
N VAL A 276 17.25 25.20 -7.64
CA VAL A 276 16.76 23.82 -7.64
C VAL A 276 16.18 23.46 -6.26
N ALA A 277 15.15 24.20 -5.85
CA ALA A 277 14.45 24.01 -4.59
C ALA A 277 13.14 23.24 -4.82
N LEU A 278 13.12 22.00 -4.32
CA LEU A 278 11.90 21.24 -3.98
C LEU A 278 10.90 20.99 -5.12
N LEU A 279 11.02 19.81 -5.75
CA LEU A 279 9.82 19.01 -6.05
C LEU A 279 9.58 18.11 -4.83
N PRO A 280 8.68 18.47 -3.90
CA PRO A 280 8.47 17.69 -2.68
C PRO A 280 7.67 16.43 -2.99
N TRP A 281 8.38 15.35 -3.35
CA TRP A 281 7.83 13.99 -3.28
C TRP A 281 7.38 13.73 -1.84
N GLY A 282 6.07 13.63 -1.64
CA GLY A 282 5.44 13.23 -0.39
C GLY A 282 5.28 11.71 -0.29
N ALA A 283 5.00 11.21 0.92
CA ALA A 283 4.91 9.76 1.15
C ALA A 283 3.79 9.13 0.33
N ARG A 284 2.68 9.85 0.16
CA ARG A 284 1.57 9.52 -0.75
C ARG A 284 2.01 9.32 -2.19
N GLU A 285 2.82 10.22 -2.74
CA GLU A 285 3.28 10.15 -4.14
C GLU A 285 4.25 8.99 -4.35
N VAL A 286 5.17 8.77 -3.42
CA VAL A 286 6.12 7.64 -3.42
C VAL A 286 5.38 6.30 -3.34
N ALA A 287 4.48 6.14 -2.36
CA ALA A 287 3.68 4.93 -2.18
C ALA A 287 2.80 4.64 -3.41
N ASN A 288 2.18 5.66 -4.00
CA ASN A 288 1.36 5.50 -5.20
C ASN A 288 2.17 5.17 -6.45
N VAL A 289 3.36 5.73 -6.64
CA VAL A 289 4.25 5.33 -7.75
C VAL A 289 4.66 3.87 -7.60
N ALA A 290 5.13 3.47 -6.42
CA ALA A 290 5.57 2.10 -6.16
C ALA A 290 4.43 1.08 -6.33
N HIS A 291 3.28 1.31 -5.68
CA HIS A 291 2.09 0.46 -5.82
C HIS A 291 1.56 0.43 -7.26
N GLY A 292 1.47 1.60 -7.91
CA GLY A 292 1.02 1.72 -9.29
C GLY A 292 1.92 0.95 -10.27
N VAL A 293 3.25 1.05 -10.12
CA VAL A 293 4.22 0.28 -10.90
C VAL A 293 4.11 -1.22 -10.64
N THR A 294 4.04 -1.65 -9.38
CA THR A 294 3.84 -3.08 -9.04
C THR A 294 2.60 -3.67 -9.70
N VAL A 295 1.46 -2.97 -9.64
CA VAL A 295 0.20 -3.47 -10.19
C VAL A 295 0.15 -3.37 -11.71
N ALA A 296 0.52 -2.22 -12.30
CA ALA A 296 0.46 -2.01 -13.75
C ALA A 296 1.39 -2.96 -14.52
N LEU A 297 2.52 -3.34 -13.92
CA LEU A 297 3.55 -4.19 -14.52
C LEU A 297 3.53 -5.62 -13.94
N GLY A 298 2.51 -5.97 -13.15
CA GLY A 298 2.31 -7.32 -12.60
C GLY A 298 3.51 -7.91 -11.85
N LEU A 299 4.29 -7.08 -11.14
CA LEU A 299 5.56 -7.50 -10.55
C LEU A 299 5.35 -8.59 -9.48
N PRO A 300 6.23 -9.62 -9.43
CA PRO A 300 7.49 -9.76 -10.16
C PRO A 300 7.33 -10.52 -11.50
N HIS A 301 6.10 -10.84 -11.94
CA HIS A 301 5.82 -11.77 -13.03
C HIS A 301 5.63 -11.11 -14.41
N GLY A 302 5.07 -9.89 -14.48
CA GLY A 302 4.68 -9.22 -15.74
C GLY A 302 5.83 -8.72 -16.64
N GLY A 303 7.06 -9.10 -16.31
CA GLY A 303 8.27 -8.90 -17.09
C GLY A 303 9.43 -9.50 -16.29
N GLU A 304 10.13 -10.50 -16.86
CA GLU A 304 11.17 -11.24 -16.16
C GLU A 304 12.19 -10.26 -15.55
N ARG A 305 12.29 -10.26 -14.22
CA ARG A 305 13.02 -9.26 -13.44
C ARG A 305 14.53 -9.53 -13.40
N ASP A 306 15.10 -9.93 -14.54
CA ASP A 306 16.53 -10.03 -14.72
C ASP A 306 17.18 -8.65 -14.58
N ALA A 307 18.09 -8.52 -13.62
CA ALA A 307 18.88 -7.30 -13.41
C ALA A 307 19.83 -7.00 -14.59
N SER A 308 20.09 -7.97 -15.49
CA SER A 308 20.79 -7.75 -16.75
C SER A 308 19.93 -7.05 -17.81
N ALA A 309 18.60 -7.09 -17.69
CA ALA A 309 17.69 -6.39 -18.59
C ALA A 309 17.58 -4.89 -18.25
N SER A 310 17.44 -4.05 -19.29
CA SER A 310 17.33 -2.58 -19.13
C SER A 310 16.11 -2.17 -18.29
N PHE A 311 14.96 -2.80 -18.56
CA PHE A 311 13.74 -2.64 -17.77
C PHE A 311 13.92 -3.10 -16.31
N GLY A 312 14.59 -4.24 -16.09
CA GLY A 312 14.89 -4.77 -14.75
C GLY A 312 15.68 -3.77 -13.92
N ARG A 313 16.76 -3.18 -14.47
CA ARG A 313 17.52 -2.10 -13.81
C ARG A 313 16.66 -0.87 -13.50
N ALA A 314 15.88 -0.40 -14.47
CA ALA A 314 15.05 0.79 -14.28
C ALA A 314 13.96 0.56 -13.21
N ALA A 315 13.40 -0.65 -13.12
CA ALA A 315 12.46 -1.02 -12.08
C ALA A 315 13.15 -1.12 -10.71
N THR A 316 14.31 -1.76 -10.60
CA THR A 316 15.06 -1.86 -9.33
C THR A 316 15.44 -0.48 -8.81
N ALA A 317 16.04 0.36 -9.65
CA ALA A 317 16.43 1.73 -9.30
C ALA A 317 15.24 2.59 -8.85
N LEU A 318 14.04 2.43 -9.44
CA LEU A 318 12.83 3.10 -8.97
C LEU A 318 12.53 2.73 -7.51
N PHE A 319 12.52 1.44 -7.18
CA PHE A 319 12.21 1.00 -5.82
C PHE A 319 13.34 1.39 -4.85
N ASP A 320 14.61 1.32 -5.23
CA ASP A 320 15.73 1.79 -4.40
C ASP A 320 15.56 3.27 -4.03
N THR A 321 15.29 4.15 -5.01
CA THR A 321 15.05 5.58 -4.75
C THR A 321 13.78 5.81 -3.94
N CYS A 322 12.69 5.08 -4.20
CA CYS A 322 11.47 5.15 -3.41
C CYS A 322 11.70 4.70 -1.95
N VAL A 323 12.56 3.70 -1.69
CA VAL A 323 12.90 3.23 -0.33
C VAL A 323 13.67 4.29 0.43
N LEU A 324 14.70 4.88 -0.20
CA LEU A 324 15.47 5.98 0.40
C LEU A 324 14.55 7.16 0.72
N ARG A 325 13.73 7.60 -0.25
CA ARG A 325 12.81 8.73 -0.05
C ARG A 325 11.71 8.44 0.98
N ALA A 326 11.21 7.20 1.06
CA ALA A 326 10.24 6.82 2.08
C ALA A 326 10.83 6.84 3.49
N LEU A 327 12.10 6.44 3.66
CA LEU A 327 12.81 6.47 4.94
C LEU A 327 12.93 7.90 5.50
N GLU A 328 13.21 8.90 4.66
CA GLU A 328 13.20 10.32 5.06
C GLU A 328 11.80 10.79 5.51
N LEU A 329 10.77 10.29 4.83
CA LEU A 329 9.38 10.70 5.00
C LEU A 329 8.63 9.95 6.12
N MET A 330 9.27 9.03 6.84
CA MET A 330 8.65 8.22 7.91
C MET A 330 8.01 9.07 9.03
N HIS A 331 8.44 10.31 9.21
CA HIS A 331 7.84 11.26 10.16
C HIS A 331 6.54 11.94 9.65
N THR A 332 6.15 11.69 8.40
CA THR A 332 4.95 12.23 7.74
C THR A 332 4.03 11.15 7.16
N ILE A 333 4.51 9.90 7.06
CA ILE A 333 3.81 8.81 6.39
C ILE A 333 2.56 8.39 7.16
N LYS A 334 1.45 8.16 6.44
CA LYS A 334 0.18 7.68 7.00
C LYS A 334 0.08 6.14 6.93
N PRO A 335 -0.79 5.49 7.73
CA PRO A 335 -1.01 4.05 7.66
C PRO A 335 -1.32 3.53 6.24
N GLN A 336 -2.19 4.21 5.49
CA GLN A 336 -2.48 3.89 4.10
C GLN A 336 -1.25 3.91 3.19
N GLU A 337 -0.36 4.89 3.39
CA GLU A 337 0.82 5.12 2.57
C GLU A 337 1.91 4.10 2.92
N LEU A 338 2.10 3.82 4.21
CA LEU A 338 3.00 2.80 4.74
C LEU A 338 2.58 1.40 4.25
N SER A 339 1.29 1.06 4.39
CA SER A 339 0.67 -0.18 3.91
C SER A 339 0.89 -0.36 2.40
N ASN A 340 0.51 0.64 1.60
CA ASN A 340 0.62 0.55 0.14
C ASN A 340 2.06 0.38 -0.32
N PHE A 341 3.02 1.05 0.33
CA PHE A 341 4.42 0.93 -0.03
C PHE A 341 5.04 -0.41 0.43
N ALA A 342 4.79 -0.84 1.67
CA ALA A 342 5.25 -2.15 2.15
C ALA A 342 4.69 -3.30 1.30
N TRP A 343 3.39 -3.25 0.96
CA TRP A 343 2.75 -4.19 0.03
C TRP A 343 3.43 -4.17 -1.34
N ALA A 344 3.73 -2.98 -1.88
CA ALA A 344 4.37 -2.83 -3.19
C ALA A 344 5.77 -3.48 -3.21
N LEU A 345 6.55 -3.32 -2.14
CA LEU A 345 7.88 -3.94 -1.98
C LEU A 345 7.77 -5.47 -1.89
N GLY A 346 6.91 -5.99 -1.01
CA GLY A 346 6.72 -7.42 -0.79
C GLY A 346 6.17 -8.16 -2.02
N LYS A 347 5.27 -7.52 -2.78
CA LYS A 347 4.79 -8.00 -4.08
C LYS A 347 5.88 -7.91 -5.16
N ALA A 348 6.56 -6.77 -5.33
CA ALA A 348 7.62 -6.61 -6.34
C ALA A 348 8.88 -7.47 -6.07
N ALA A 349 8.93 -8.18 -4.95
CA ALA A 349 10.09 -8.96 -4.48
C ALA A 349 11.35 -8.07 -4.32
N HIS A 350 11.14 -6.82 -3.92
CA HIS A 350 12.21 -5.87 -3.67
C HIS A 350 12.68 -5.96 -2.21
N HIS A 351 13.99 -5.90 -1.99
CA HIS A 351 14.62 -6.20 -0.71
C HIS A 351 14.98 -4.90 0.03
N ALA A 352 14.17 -4.53 1.03
CA ALA A 352 14.30 -3.26 1.77
C ALA A 352 14.16 -3.43 3.30
N PRO A 353 15.02 -4.25 3.95
CA PRO A 353 14.89 -4.59 5.37
C PRO A 353 14.89 -3.36 6.29
N ALA A 354 15.75 -2.36 6.03
CA ALA A 354 15.81 -1.14 6.84
C ALA A 354 14.49 -0.33 6.83
N PHE A 355 13.76 -0.33 5.71
CA PHE A 355 12.42 0.26 5.63
C PHE A 355 11.39 -0.59 6.37
N LEU A 356 11.42 -1.92 6.21
CA LEU A 356 10.53 -2.83 6.93
C LEU A 356 10.73 -2.73 8.45
N ASP A 357 11.97 -2.64 8.93
CA ASP A 357 12.27 -2.43 10.35
C ASP A 357 11.72 -1.10 10.88
N ALA A 358 11.80 -0.02 10.09
CA ALA A 358 11.24 1.28 10.44
C ALA A 358 9.70 1.27 10.41
N ALA A 359 9.11 0.64 9.39
CA ALA A 359 7.67 0.49 9.21
C ALA A 359 7.04 -0.36 10.33
N ALA A 360 7.69 -1.47 10.72
CA ALA A 360 7.25 -2.31 11.82
C ALA A 360 7.20 -1.54 13.14
N ARG A 361 8.26 -0.78 13.47
CA ARG A 361 8.30 0.05 14.69
C ARG A 361 7.19 1.10 14.71
N ILE A 362 7.02 1.86 13.63
CA ILE A 362 6.02 2.93 13.58
C ILE A 362 4.60 2.35 13.61
N ALA A 363 4.29 1.32 12.82
CA ALA A 363 2.97 0.69 12.83
C ALA A 363 2.64 0.02 14.17
N THR A 364 3.63 -0.60 14.85
CA THR A 364 3.46 -1.11 16.22
C THR A 364 3.06 0.02 17.17
N SER A 365 3.77 1.16 17.14
CA SER A 365 3.46 2.31 18.00
C SER A 365 2.11 2.96 17.73
N TRP A 366 1.59 2.90 16.49
CA TRP A 366 0.23 3.32 16.18
C TRP A 366 -0.80 2.36 16.77
N LEU A 367 -0.65 1.05 16.55
CA LEU A 367 -1.58 0.03 17.06
C LEU A 367 -1.63 0.01 18.59
N GLU A 368 -0.49 0.17 19.26
CA GLU A 368 -0.41 0.27 20.72
C GLU A 368 -1.08 1.55 21.26
N ALA A 369 -0.94 2.68 20.56
CA ALA A 369 -1.60 3.93 20.93
C ALA A 369 -3.12 3.89 20.69
N ASP A 370 -3.56 3.42 19.52
CA ASP A 370 -4.97 3.24 19.15
C ASP A 370 -5.68 2.34 20.19
N PHE A 371 -5.03 1.23 20.59
CA PHE A 371 -5.56 0.31 21.59
C PHE A 371 -5.59 0.92 23.01
N ALA A 372 -4.55 1.66 23.40
CA ALA A 372 -4.50 2.32 24.71
C ALA A 372 -5.57 3.43 24.84
N GLU A 373 -5.81 4.22 23.78
CA GLU A 373 -6.88 5.23 23.76
C GLU A 373 -8.27 4.57 23.84
N ALA A 374 -8.50 3.48 23.07
CA ALA A 374 -9.74 2.73 23.12
C ALA A 374 -10.02 2.12 24.52
N ALA A 375 -9.00 1.52 25.14
CA ALA A 375 -9.10 0.95 26.49
C ALA A 375 -9.36 2.02 27.56
N ALA A 376 -8.69 3.18 27.49
CA ALA A 376 -8.91 4.30 28.41
C ALA A 376 -10.33 4.88 28.28
N LYS A 377 -10.83 4.99 27.05
CA LYS A 377 -12.21 5.45 26.76
C LYS A 377 -13.25 4.47 27.32
N ALA A 378 -13.05 3.17 27.15
CA ALA A 378 -13.95 2.14 27.70
C ALA A 378 -14.00 2.17 29.24
N ALA A 379 -12.88 2.43 29.90
CA ALA A 379 -12.77 2.42 31.37
C ALA A 379 -13.42 3.62 32.09
N THR A 380 -13.93 4.64 31.37
CA THR A 380 -14.37 5.91 31.97
C THR A 380 -15.86 6.22 31.89
N GLU A 381 -16.65 5.46 31.11
CA GLU A 381 -18.11 5.59 30.85
C GLU A 381 -18.64 6.97 30.36
N ALA A 382 -17.92 8.07 30.58
CA ALA A 382 -18.35 9.43 30.27
C ALA A 382 -18.11 9.77 28.79
N VAL A 383 -19.20 10.00 28.05
CA VAL A 383 -19.15 10.49 26.67
C VAL A 383 -18.50 11.88 26.61
N THR A 384 -17.38 11.97 25.91
CA THR A 384 -16.88 13.23 25.33
C THR A 384 -16.66 13.04 23.84
N GLU A 385 -17.55 13.60 23.01
CA GLU A 385 -17.36 13.67 21.55
C GLU A 385 -16.31 14.73 21.20
N ALA A 386 -15.04 14.35 21.37
CA ALA A 386 -13.89 15.18 21.00
C ALA A 386 -12.74 14.32 20.44
N VAL A 387 -13.04 13.19 19.79
CA VAL A 387 -12.04 12.38 19.08
C VAL A 387 -11.48 13.23 17.94
N THR A 388 -10.24 13.68 18.09
CA THR A 388 -9.47 14.18 16.95
C THR A 388 -9.27 13.04 15.97
N GLU A 389 -9.49 13.28 14.69
CA GLU A 389 -9.28 12.33 13.59
C GLU A 389 -7.78 12.01 13.42
N ALA A 390 -7.24 11.24 14.37
CA ALA A 390 -5.95 10.60 14.29
C ALA A 390 -5.98 9.54 13.19
N ALA A 391 -4.83 9.28 12.59
CA ALA A 391 -4.71 8.27 11.54
C ALA A 391 -4.62 6.87 12.15
N ALA A 392 -5.74 6.37 12.69
CA ALA A 392 -5.86 5.02 13.22
C ALA A 392 -5.61 3.99 12.11
N VAL A 393 -4.95 2.88 12.45
CA VAL A 393 -4.57 1.86 11.46
C VAL A 393 -5.78 1.01 11.07
N ARG A 394 -6.32 1.21 9.87
CA ARG A 394 -7.55 0.53 9.43
C ARG A 394 -7.29 -0.93 9.06
N GLU A 395 -8.34 -1.74 9.07
CA GLU A 395 -8.34 -3.18 8.83
C GLU A 395 -7.63 -3.58 7.51
N PRO A 396 -7.87 -2.91 6.37
CA PRO A 396 -7.19 -3.26 5.12
C PRO A 396 -5.72 -2.79 5.09
N GLU A 397 -5.37 -1.81 5.91
CA GLU A 397 -4.00 -1.27 6.01
C GLU A 397 -3.16 -2.20 6.88
N LEU A 398 -3.72 -2.63 8.01
CA LEU A 398 -3.15 -3.67 8.87
C LEU A 398 -2.94 -4.99 8.11
N SER A 399 -3.95 -5.47 7.39
CA SER A 399 -3.88 -6.73 6.67
C SER A 399 -2.85 -6.72 5.53
N ASN A 400 -2.83 -5.67 4.69
CA ASN A 400 -1.83 -5.55 3.63
C ASN A 400 -0.42 -5.36 4.18
N LEU A 401 -0.28 -4.69 5.33
CA LEU A 401 0.99 -4.59 6.04
C LEU A 401 1.47 -5.97 6.54
N LEU A 402 0.68 -6.71 7.31
CA LEU A 402 1.03 -8.08 7.77
C LEU A 402 1.37 -9.01 6.59
N TYR A 403 0.54 -8.98 5.53
CA TYR A 403 0.79 -9.73 4.29
C TYR A 403 2.16 -9.39 3.68
N SER A 404 2.60 -8.13 3.72
CA SER A 404 3.88 -7.72 3.17
C SER A 404 5.08 -8.35 3.89
N TYR A 405 5.08 -8.42 5.24
CA TYR A 405 6.11 -9.13 6.02
C TYR A 405 6.09 -10.63 5.71
N GLY A 406 4.90 -11.23 5.68
CA GLY A 406 4.70 -12.64 5.31
C GLY A 406 5.24 -12.96 3.92
N ARG A 407 5.08 -12.07 2.92
CA ARG A 407 5.63 -12.28 1.56
C ARG A 407 7.13 -11.99 1.47
N ALA A 408 7.62 -11.01 2.23
CA ALA A 408 9.04 -10.64 2.28
C ALA A 408 9.91 -11.62 3.08
N ALA A 409 9.30 -12.51 3.88
CA ALA A 409 9.97 -13.32 4.91
C ALA A 409 10.73 -12.48 5.96
N HIS A 410 10.26 -11.25 6.23
CA HIS A 410 10.88 -10.34 7.18
C HIS A 410 10.23 -10.50 8.56
N ALA A 411 11.03 -10.77 9.59
CA ALA A 411 10.51 -11.02 10.94
C ALA A 411 10.05 -9.71 11.61
N ALA A 412 8.80 -9.67 12.08
CA ALA A 412 8.23 -8.52 12.79
C ALA A 412 7.29 -8.95 13.94
N PRO A 413 7.74 -9.78 14.91
CA PRO A 413 6.87 -10.38 15.92
C PRO A 413 6.07 -9.36 16.74
N SER A 414 6.66 -8.20 17.09
CA SER A 414 5.96 -7.12 17.79
C SER A 414 4.79 -6.55 17.00
N LEU A 415 4.92 -6.44 15.67
CA LEU A 415 3.84 -5.96 14.80
C LEU A 415 2.68 -6.95 14.73
N PHE A 416 2.98 -8.25 14.62
CA PHE A 416 1.95 -9.30 14.66
C PHE A 416 1.25 -9.35 16.05
N ALA A 417 2.00 -9.16 17.14
CA ALA A 417 1.44 -9.11 18.48
C ALA A 417 0.53 -7.87 18.69
N ALA A 418 0.97 -6.67 18.29
CA ALA A 418 0.16 -5.45 18.37
C ALA A 418 -1.07 -5.51 17.45
N ALA A 419 -0.95 -6.13 16.27
CA ALA A 419 -2.09 -6.38 15.39
C ALA A 419 -3.11 -7.38 16.00
N ALA A 420 -2.62 -8.38 16.72
CA ALA A 420 -3.46 -9.41 17.34
C ALA A 420 -4.15 -8.93 18.63
N ALA A 421 -3.56 -8.02 19.39
CA ALA A 421 -4.03 -7.66 20.74
C ALA A 421 -5.47 -7.11 20.79
N PRO A 422 -5.89 -6.13 19.95
CA PRO A 422 -7.26 -5.60 19.99
C PRO A 422 -8.30 -6.65 19.64
N VAL A 423 -8.06 -7.42 18.57
CA VAL A 423 -8.96 -8.50 18.12
C VAL A 423 -9.06 -9.59 19.17
N SER A 424 -7.93 -9.96 19.79
CA SER A 424 -7.88 -10.99 20.85
C SER A 424 -8.62 -10.55 22.11
N SER A 425 -8.49 -9.27 22.50
CA SER A 425 -9.16 -8.71 23.68
C SER A 425 -10.68 -8.71 23.53
N ALA A 426 -11.19 -8.19 22.40
CA ALA A 426 -12.62 -8.14 22.15
C ALA A 426 -13.22 -9.53 21.84
N TRP A 427 -12.45 -10.45 21.24
CA TRP A 427 -12.83 -11.86 21.14
C TRP A 427 -13.02 -12.50 22.53
N LEU A 428 -12.12 -12.24 23.49
CA LEU A 428 -12.24 -12.73 24.86
C LEU A 428 -13.40 -12.09 25.63
N ALA A 429 -13.79 -10.86 25.29
CA ALA A 429 -15.00 -10.21 25.80
C ALA A 429 -16.31 -10.78 25.21
N GLY A 430 -16.23 -11.67 24.21
CA GLY A 430 -17.40 -12.21 23.50
C GLY A 430 -18.00 -11.24 22.47
N GLU A 431 -17.29 -10.16 22.14
CA GLU A 431 -17.72 -9.19 21.14
C GLU A 431 -17.56 -9.75 19.72
N ARG A 432 -18.47 -9.36 18.82
CA ARG A 432 -18.30 -9.61 17.38
C ARG A 432 -17.28 -8.63 16.80
N THR A 433 -16.02 -9.02 16.90
CA THR A 433 -14.91 -8.40 16.18
C THR A 433 -15.03 -8.65 14.67
N LEU A 434 -14.24 -7.88 13.91
CA LEU A 434 -14.00 -8.05 12.48
C LEU A 434 -15.11 -7.61 11.50
N ASP A 435 -16.19 -6.94 11.92
CA ASP A 435 -17.24 -6.49 10.98
C ASP A 435 -16.72 -5.54 9.87
N GLY A 436 -15.73 -4.69 10.17
CA GLY A 436 -15.06 -3.83 9.17
C GLY A 436 -14.13 -4.57 8.19
N TRP A 437 -13.76 -5.83 8.46
CA TRP A 437 -12.81 -6.59 7.64
C TRP A 437 -13.48 -7.15 6.39
N SER A 438 -12.79 -7.09 5.24
CA SER A 438 -13.21 -7.83 4.04
C SER A 438 -12.66 -9.26 4.04
N VAL A 439 -13.22 -10.11 3.16
CA VAL A 439 -12.70 -11.47 2.93
C VAL A 439 -11.23 -11.49 2.50
N GLN A 440 -10.77 -10.47 1.76
CA GLN A 440 -9.39 -10.35 1.36
C GLN A 440 -8.50 -10.09 2.58
N ASP A 441 -8.95 -9.23 3.50
CA ASP A 441 -8.19 -8.84 4.68
C ASP A 441 -8.03 -10.03 5.64
N VAL A 442 -9.10 -10.82 5.80
CA VAL A 442 -9.11 -12.06 6.59
C VAL A 442 -8.17 -13.12 5.99
N ALA A 443 -8.27 -13.38 4.68
CA ALA A 443 -7.43 -14.38 4.00
C ALA A 443 -5.95 -13.98 3.96
N ASN A 444 -5.66 -12.68 3.74
CA ASN A 444 -4.31 -12.12 3.83
C ASN A 444 -3.70 -12.30 5.22
N THR A 445 -4.45 -12.03 6.30
CA THR A 445 -3.92 -12.10 7.67
C THR A 445 -3.74 -13.54 8.16
N LEU A 446 -4.67 -14.45 7.86
CA LEU A 446 -4.49 -15.88 8.13
C LEU A 446 -3.24 -16.43 7.42
N TRP A 447 -3.05 -16.07 6.15
CA TRP A 447 -1.86 -16.43 5.38
C TRP A 447 -0.59 -15.78 5.93
N ALA A 448 -0.64 -14.51 6.34
CA ALA A 448 0.51 -13.82 6.92
C ALA A 448 0.95 -14.47 8.24
N CYS A 449 0.00 -14.87 9.09
CA CYS A 449 0.29 -15.59 10.33
C CYS A 449 0.93 -16.96 10.03
N ALA A 450 0.44 -17.70 9.03
CA ALA A 450 1.06 -18.94 8.60
C ALA A 450 2.49 -18.73 8.04
N ALA A 451 2.69 -17.73 7.17
CA ALA A 451 3.99 -17.39 6.59
C ALA A 451 5.03 -16.99 7.66
N ALA A 452 4.62 -16.18 8.64
CA ALA A 452 5.47 -15.69 9.72
C ALA A 452 5.55 -16.61 10.96
N ASP A 453 4.76 -17.70 11.01
CA ASP A 453 4.55 -18.55 12.20
C ASP A 453 4.07 -17.75 13.44
N ALA A 454 3.17 -16.79 13.23
CA ALA A 454 2.63 -15.90 14.26
C ALA A 454 1.42 -16.52 14.98
N ARG A 455 1.70 -17.24 16.07
CA ARG A 455 0.75 -18.15 16.77
C ARG A 455 -0.26 -17.43 17.70
N HIS A 456 -1.03 -16.48 17.16
CA HIS A 456 -2.03 -15.71 17.93
C HIS A 456 -3.42 -16.38 17.92
N GLU A 457 -3.69 -17.23 18.91
CA GLU A 457 -4.86 -18.14 18.89
C GLU A 457 -6.23 -17.45 18.83
N HIS A 458 -6.43 -16.37 19.59
CA HIS A 458 -7.70 -15.65 19.62
C HIS A 458 -7.94 -14.83 18.34
N LEU A 459 -6.88 -14.24 17.75
CA LEU A 459 -6.93 -13.64 16.42
C LEU A 459 -7.36 -14.68 15.37
N VAL A 460 -6.75 -15.86 15.39
CA VAL A 460 -7.10 -16.96 14.47
C VAL A 460 -8.55 -17.42 14.65
N ALA A 461 -9.01 -17.61 15.89
CA ALA A 461 -10.39 -18.02 16.17
C ALA A 461 -11.43 -16.97 15.71
N ALA A 462 -11.14 -15.68 15.87
CA ALA A 462 -11.96 -14.60 15.34
C ALA A 462 -12.01 -14.63 13.80
N LEU A 463 -10.85 -14.77 13.14
CA LEU A 463 -10.74 -14.83 11.68
C LEU A 463 -11.47 -16.05 11.09
N GLU A 464 -11.37 -17.24 11.71
CA GLU A 464 -12.18 -18.41 11.32
C GLU A 464 -13.68 -18.15 11.48
N THR A 465 -14.09 -17.53 12.58
CA THR A 465 -15.51 -17.19 12.83
C THR A 465 -16.03 -16.23 11.77
N ALA A 466 -15.25 -15.21 11.38
CA ALA A 466 -15.60 -14.29 10.31
C ALA A 466 -15.73 -15.00 8.95
N LEU A 467 -14.81 -15.92 8.59
CA LEU A 467 -14.93 -16.71 7.36
C LEU A 467 -16.23 -17.51 7.30
N CYS A 468 -16.58 -18.19 8.40
CA CYS A 468 -17.67 -19.17 8.41
C CYS A 468 -19.06 -18.54 8.60
N THR A 469 -19.15 -17.39 9.27
CA THR A 469 -20.45 -16.74 9.55
C THR A 469 -20.88 -15.70 8.53
N ARG A 470 -19.94 -15.08 7.78
CA ARG A 470 -20.23 -13.91 6.92
C ARG A 470 -20.49 -14.23 5.44
N GLY A 471 -20.50 -15.51 5.06
CA GLY A 471 -20.96 -15.96 3.74
C GLY A 471 -20.18 -15.40 2.55
N PHE A 472 -18.88 -15.16 2.71
CA PHE A 472 -18.08 -14.37 1.77
C PHE A 472 -17.97 -14.95 0.34
N ALA A 473 -18.03 -14.06 -0.65
CA ALA A 473 -17.70 -14.36 -2.05
C ALA A 473 -16.18 -14.53 -2.24
N LEU A 474 -15.66 -15.71 -1.90
CA LEU A 474 -14.25 -16.08 -2.01
C LEU A 474 -13.78 -16.17 -3.49
N GLN A 475 -12.58 -15.62 -3.75
CA GLN A 475 -11.85 -15.77 -5.01
C GLN A 475 -10.79 -16.85 -4.89
N GLN A 476 -10.29 -17.40 -6.01
CA GLN A 476 -9.31 -18.50 -5.99
C GLN A 476 -8.09 -18.19 -5.09
N ALA A 477 -7.56 -16.96 -5.16
CA ALA A 477 -6.44 -16.54 -4.31
C ALA A 477 -6.76 -16.64 -2.81
N HIS A 478 -7.98 -16.29 -2.39
CA HIS A 478 -8.39 -16.39 -0.99
C HIS A 478 -8.51 -17.86 -0.55
N TYR A 479 -9.08 -18.72 -1.39
CA TYR A 479 -9.13 -20.18 -1.13
C TYR A 479 -7.71 -20.79 -1.03
N THR A 480 -6.79 -20.40 -1.91
CA THR A 480 -5.36 -20.77 -1.85
C THR A 480 -4.73 -20.32 -0.53
N GLN A 481 -4.94 -19.06 -0.13
CA GLN A 481 -4.42 -18.51 1.11
C GLN A 481 -4.96 -19.24 2.36
N ILE A 482 -6.26 -19.56 2.37
CA ILE A 482 -6.91 -20.30 3.45
C ILE A 482 -6.41 -21.76 3.50
N GLN A 483 -6.14 -22.41 2.36
CA GLN A 483 -5.54 -23.74 2.33
C GLN A 483 -4.15 -23.76 2.98
N GLN A 484 -3.31 -22.78 2.64
CA GLN A 484 -1.97 -22.66 3.24
C GLN A 484 -2.03 -22.32 4.73
N TYR A 485 -3.05 -21.56 5.18
CA TYR A 485 -3.35 -21.41 6.61
C TYR A 485 -3.72 -22.74 7.28
N LEU A 486 -4.64 -23.52 6.69
CA LEU A 486 -5.09 -24.80 7.26
C LEU A 486 -3.94 -25.80 7.43
N ILE A 487 -3.03 -25.89 6.46
CA ILE A 487 -1.85 -26.77 6.55
C ILE A 487 -0.96 -26.36 7.73
N TRP A 488 -0.72 -25.07 7.94
CA TRP A 488 0.02 -24.58 9.12
C TRP A 488 -0.71 -24.90 10.42
N TRP A 489 -1.99 -24.59 10.50
CA TRP A 489 -2.75 -24.76 11.74
C TRP A 489 -2.90 -26.22 12.16
N GLU A 490 -3.24 -27.11 11.22
CA GLU A 490 -3.61 -28.48 11.53
C GLU A 490 -2.48 -29.49 11.38
N ILE A 491 -1.56 -29.29 10.42
CA ILE A 491 -0.45 -30.22 10.16
C ILE A 491 0.84 -29.74 10.84
N GLU A 492 1.21 -28.46 10.72
CA GLU A 492 2.44 -27.95 11.35
C GLU A 492 2.29 -27.75 12.86
N LEU A 493 1.13 -27.26 13.33
CA LEU A 493 0.87 -27.00 14.75
C LEU A 493 0.02 -28.09 15.44
N GLY A 494 -0.50 -29.09 14.70
CA GLY A 494 -1.28 -30.20 15.26
C GLY A 494 -2.64 -29.79 15.84
N ARG A 495 -3.19 -28.63 15.45
CA ARG A 495 -4.45 -28.08 15.98
C ARG A 495 -5.65 -28.55 15.16
N ARG A 496 -6.82 -27.97 15.42
CA ARG A 496 -8.03 -28.12 14.62
C ARG A 496 -8.57 -26.74 14.26
N ALA A 497 -9.10 -26.61 13.05
CA ALA A 497 -9.87 -25.48 12.55
C ALA A 497 -11.37 -25.87 12.53
N PRO A 498 -12.04 -25.99 13.70
CA PRO A 498 -13.34 -26.66 13.81
C PRO A 498 -14.48 -25.92 13.11
N LEU A 499 -14.34 -24.62 12.88
CA LEU A 499 -15.35 -23.80 12.23
C LEU A 499 -15.32 -23.97 10.69
N VAL A 500 -14.13 -24.20 10.13
CA VAL A 500 -13.93 -24.32 8.68
C VAL A 500 -14.57 -25.61 8.17
N THR A 501 -15.65 -25.48 7.40
CA THR A 501 -16.49 -26.62 7.02
C THR A 501 -15.81 -27.58 6.04
N PRO A 502 -16.22 -28.88 5.98
CA PRO A 502 -15.68 -29.83 5.00
C PRO A 502 -15.79 -29.36 3.55
N ALA A 503 -16.89 -28.69 3.17
CA ALA A 503 -17.07 -28.14 1.84
C ALA A 503 -16.11 -26.97 1.54
N LEU A 504 -15.84 -26.11 2.52
CA LEU A 504 -14.86 -25.03 2.38
C LEU A 504 -13.44 -25.59 2.26
N ARG A 505 -13.07 -26.59 3.06
CA ARG A 505 -11.78 -27.30 2.98
C ARG A 505 -11.54 -27.95 1.62
N GLU A 506 -12.55 -28.65 1.11
CA GLU A 506 -12.52 -29.28 -0.21
C GLU A 506 -12.27 -28.23 -1.31
N GLN A 507 -12.96 -27.09 -1.25
CA GLN A 507 -12.76 -26.00 -2.20
C GLN A 507 -11.40 -25.30 -2.03
N CYS A 508 -10.90 -25.15 -0.80
CA CYS A 508 -9.57 -24.62 -0.51
C CYS A 508 -8.47 -25.47 -1.17
N ARG A 509 -8.49 -26.80 -0.94
CA ARG A 509 -7.56 -27.75 -1.57
C ARG A 509 -7.63 -27.68 -3.11
N ARG A 510 -8.84 -27.72 -3.68
CA ARG A 510 -9.05 -27.65 -5.14
C ARG A 510 -8.50 -26.35 -5.73
N CYS A 511 -8.65 -25.22 -5.04
CA CYS A 511 -8.17 -23.93 -5.52
C CYS A 511 -6.65 -23.75 -5.41
N LEU A 512 -5.98 -24.38 -4.44
CA LEU A 512 -4.51 -24.49 -4.39
C LEU A 512 -4.01 -25.33 -5.57
N ALA A 513 -4.55 -26.55 -5.76
CA ALA A 513 -4.16 -27.43 -6.86
C ALA A 513 -4.41 -26.81 -8.25
N ALA A 514 -5.57 -26.18 -8.46
CA ALA A 514 -5.87 -25.44 -9.68
C ALA A 514 -5.16 -24.06 -9.76
N GLY A 515 -4.41 -23.67 -8.72
CA GLY A 515 -3.58 -22.47 -8.69
C GLY A 515 -2.26 -22.71 -9.39
N ASP A 516 -1.56 -23.77 -8.97
CA ASP A 516 -0.27 -24.18 -9.54
C ASP A 516 -0.41 -24.57 -11.03
N VAL A 517 -1.54 -25.15 -11.44
CA VAL A 517 -1.85 -25.50 -12.85
C VAL A 517 -2.02 -24.27 -13.77
N LYS A 518 -2.19 -23.04 -13.26
CA LYS A 518 -2.48 -21.86 -14.10
C LYS A 518 -1.29 -21.27 -14.85
N SER A 519 -0.05 -21.70 -14.61
CA SER A 519 1.07 -21.47 -15.52
C SER A 519 0.98 -22.43 -16.72
N GLY A 520 0.14 -22.08 -17.69
CA GLY A 520 -0.32 -22.98 -18.77
C GLY A 520 0.76 -23.75 -19.53
N HIS A 521 0.90 -25.04 -19.20
CA HIS A 521 1.53 -26.12 -19.96
C HIS A 521 2.80 -25.78 -20.76
N ARG A 522 3.83 -25.28 -20.07
CA ARG A 522 5.23 -25.59 -20.42
C ARG A 522 6.02 -25.89 -19.15
N VAL A 523 6.27 -27.18 -18.90
CA VAL A 523 7.32 -27.66 -17.97
C VAL A 523 8.60 -26.89 -18.33
N SER A 524 9.21 -26.21 -17.36
CA SER A 524 10.22 -25.20 -17.70
C SER A 524 11.46 -25.84 -18.33
N ALA A 525 12.18 -25.12 -19.20
CA ALA A 525 13.39 -25.66 -19.82
C ALA A 525 14.46 -26.07 -18.80
N LEU A 526 14.44 -25.44 -17.62
CA LEU A 526 15.22 -25.78 -16.43
C LEU A 526 14.73 -27.08 -15.77
N GLN A 527 13.43 -27.19 -15.47
CA GLN A 527 12.80 -28.39 -14.89
C GLN A 527 12.98 -29.63 -15.78
N LEU A 528 12.88 -29.46 -17.10
CA LEU A 528 13.21 -30.51 -18.08
C LEU A 528 14.72 -30.88 -18.07
N ALA A 529 15.63 -29.96 -17.72
CA ALA A 529 17.05 -30.28 -17.56
C ALA A 529 17.32 -31.05 -16.26
N VAL A 530 16.70 -30.63 -15.15
CA VAL A 530 16.72 -31.35 -13.87
C VAL A 530 16.16 -32.77 -14.04
N GLY A 531 15.00 -32.93 -14.69
CA GLY A 531 14.41 -34.24 -14.97
C GLY A 531 15.34 -35.17 -15.74
N ARG A 532 15.94 -34.69 -16.84
CA ARG A 532 16.95 -35.45 -17.59
C ARG A 532 18.22 -35.75 -16.80
N CYS A 533 18.54 -35.00 -15.76
CA CYS A 533 19.66 -35.29 -14.85
C CYS A 533 19.28 -36.40 -13.87
N LEU A 534 18.06 -36.38 -13.30
CA LEU A 534 17.54 -37.48 -12.48
C LEU A 534 17.48 -38.80 -13.26
N GLU A 535 17.06 -38.76 -14.53
CA GLU A 535 17.09 -39.92 -15.44
C GLU A 535 18.51 -40.49 -15.63
N ARG A 536 19.52 -39.63 -15.85
CA ARG A 536 20.94 -40.04 -15.94
C ARG A 536 21.45 -40.68 -14.64
N LEU A 537 21.00 -40.16 -13.49
CA LEU A 537 21.32 -40.69 -12.17
C LEU A 537 20.53 -41.96 -11.80
N GLY A 538 19.66 -42.46 -12.69
CA GLY A 538 18.85 -43.66 -12.47
C GLY A 538 17.69 -43.47 -11.50
N LEU A 539 17.28 -42.22 -11.25
CA LEU A 539 16.19 -41.86 -10.34
C LEU A 539 14.90 -41.62 -11.12
N ILE A 540 13.86 -42.40 -10.81
CA ILE A 540 12.54 -42.26 -11.42
C ILE A 540 11.77 -41.15 -10.70
N SER A 541 11.56 -40.03 -11.39
CA SER A 541 10.80 -38.87 -10.90
C SER A 541 9.49 -38.67 -11.67
N GLN A 542 8.41 -38.35 -10.96
CA GLN A 542 7.16 -37.86 -11.55
C GLN A 542 7.17 -36.32 -11.60
N SER A 543 6.83 -35.72 -12.74
CA SER A 543 6.68 -34.26 -12.87
C SER A 543 5.26 -33.82 -12.45
N GLU A 544 5.15 -32.62 -11.86
CA GLU A 544 3.86 -31.99 -11.48
C GLU A 544 2.96 -32.89 -10.61
N LEU A 545 3.53 -33.43 -9.52
CA LEU A 545 2.77 -34.25 -8.58
C LEU A 545 1.97 -33.36 -7.62
N THR A 546 0.64 -33.34 -7.74
CA THR A 546 -0.23 -32.73 -6.72
C THR A 546 -0.27 -33.59 -5.45
N THR A 547 -0.08 -32.98 -4.27
CA THR A 547 -0.21 -33.65 -2.96
C THR A 547 -1.66 -33.67 -2.45
N ASP A 548 -1.93 -34.48 -1.41
CA ASP A 548 -3.24 -34.58 -0.75
C ASP A 548 -3.68 -33.25 -0.07
N GLU A 549 -2.74 -32.33 0.15
CA GLU A 549 -3.00 -30.97 0.65
C GLU A 549 -3.18 -29.94 -0.48
N GLY A 550 -2.88 -30.32 -1.72
CA GLY A 550 -3.15 -29.54 -2.94
C GLY A 550 -1.96 -28.82 -3.57
N TYR A 551 -0.73 -28.93 -3.05
CA TYR A 551 0.45 -28.35 -3.69
C TYR A 551 0.91 -29.18 -4.90
N SER A 552 1.35 -28.55 -6.00
CA SER A 552 2.17 -29.24 -7.02
C SER A 552 3.62 -29.33 -6.58
N ILE A 553 4.24 -30.50 -6.77
CA ILE A 553 5.69 -30.72 -6.67
C ILE A 553 6.24 -30.85 -8.09
N ASP A 554 7.15 -29.94 -8.45
CA ASP A 554 7.66 -29.77 -9.80
C ASP A 554 8.29 -31.07 -10.34
N LEU A 555 9.08 -31.76 -9.51
CA LEU A 555 9.62 -33.12 -9.72
C LEU A 555 9.65 -33.92 -8.39
N ALA A 556 8.98 -35.07 -8.35
CA ALA A 556 8.85 -35.91 -7.15
C ALA A 556 9.50 -37.29 -7.33
N VAL A 557 10.51 -37.61 -6.50
CA VAL A 557 11.09 -38.97 -6.41
C VAL A 557 10.32 -39.74 -5.34
N LEU A 558 9.37 -40.57 -5.77
CA LEU A 558 8.29 -41.09 -4.92
C LEU A 558 8.77 -41.99 -3.78
N ARG A 559 9.73 -42.89 -4.05
CA ARG A 559 10.18 -43.93 -3.11
C ARG A 559 10.86 -43.34 -1.88
N GLU A 560 11.72 -42.35 -2.08
CA GLU A 560 12.44 -41.62 -1.04
C GLU A 560 11.63 -40.41 -0.50
N ARG A 561 10.40 -40.20 -1.00
CA ARG A 561 9.57 -38.99 -0.87
C ARG A 561 10.39 -37.70 -0.96
N VAL A 562 11.23 -37.57 -2.00
CA VAL A 562 11.96 -36.32 -2.26
C VAL A 562 11.11 -35.44 -3.16
N ALA A 563 10.80 -34.24 -2.68
CA ALA A 563 10.17 -33.18 -3.46
C ALA A 563 11.27 -32.24 -3.96
N ILE A 564 11.41 -32.10 -5.27
CA ILE A 564 12.43 -31.26 -5.90
C ILE A 564 11.71 -30.04 -6.48
N GLU A 565 11.90 -28.91 -5.80
CA GLU A 565 11.41 -27.59 -6.22
C GLU A 565 12.42 -26.96 -7.17
N VAL A 566 11.98 -26.52 -8.36
CA VAL A 566 12.82 -25.98 -9.43
C VAL A 566 12.57 -24.48 -9.53
N ASP A 567 13.08 -23.76 -8.53
CA ASP A 567 12.76 -22.35 -8.29
C ASP A 567 13.22 -21.41 -9.42
N GLY A 568 12.26 -20.90 -10.18
CA GLY A 568 12.46 -19.83 -11.15
C GLY A 568 12.62 -18.44 -10.51
N PRO A 569 12.96 -17.38 -11.29
CA PRO A 569 13.25 -16.05 -10.76
C PRO A 569 12.17 -15.43 -9.86
N SER A 570 10.89 -15.72 -10.10
CA SER A 570 9.75 -15.24 -9.31
C SER A 570 9.71 -15.76 -7.86
N HIS A 571 10.42 -16.86 -7.57
CA HIS A 571 10.51 -17.46 -6.24
C HIS A 571 11.42 -16.66 -5.31
N PHE A 572 12.26 -15.77 -5.85
CA PHE A 572 13.27 -15.02 -5.13
C PHE A 572 12.97 -13.53 -5.05
N THR A 573 13.63 -12.84 -4.12
CA THR A 573 13.82 -11.40 -4.15
C THR A 573 14.91 -11.03 -5.15
N GLN A 574 15.03 -9.73 -5.46
CA GLN A 574 16.10 -9.20 -6.32
C GLN A 574 17.54 -9.47 -5.83
N VAL A 575 17.72 -9.86 -4.56
CA VAL A 575 19.03 -10.25 -3.99
C VAL A 575 19.23 -11.77 -3.89
N GLY A 576 18.33 -12.56 -4.48
CA GLY A 576 18.43 -14.02 -4.52
C GLY A 576 17.96 -14.74 -3.24
N THR A 577 17.36 -14.05 -2.27
CA THR A 577 16.73 -14.71 -1.11
C THR A 577 15.36 -15.29 -1.49
N PRO A 578 14.99 -16.52 -1.07
CA PRO A 578 13.66 -17.07 -1.32
C PRO A 578 12.56 -16.22 -0.69
N SER A 579 11.41 -16.12 -1.36
CA SER A 579 10.25 -15.39 -0.83
C SER A 579 9.55 -16.15 0.30
N GLY A 580 8.79 -15.45 1.14
CA GLY A 580 8.01 -16.08 2.21
C GLY A 580 6.95 -17.07 1.70
N ALA A 581 6.42 -16.88 0.48
CA ALA A 581 5.53 -17.86 -0.16
C ALA A 581 6.27 -19.14 -0.55
N THR A 582 7.48 -19.01 -1.09
CA THR A 582 8.38 -20.12 -1.43
C THR A 582 8.82 -20.86 -0.17
N LEU A 583 9.20 -20.13 0.89
CA LEU A 583 9.55 -20.72 2.17
C LEU A 583 8.35 -21.44 2.81
N LEU A 584 7.15 -20.88 2.74
CA LEU A 584 5.92 -21.52 3.23
C LEU A 584 5.63 -22.84 2.50
N LYS A 585 5.66 -22.88 1.15
CA LYS A 585 5.51 -24.12 0.37
C LYS A 585 6.54 -25.18 0.81
N ARG A 586 7.82 -24.81 0.85
CA ARG A 586 8.92 -25.71 1.27
C ARG A 586 8.85 -26.15 2.74
N ARG A 587 8.25 -25.34 3.63
CA ARG A 587 8.05 -25.69 5.06
C ARG A 587 6.89 -26.67 5.20
N GLN A 588 5.81 -26.44 4.47
CA GLN A 588 4.59 -27.24 4.49
C GLN A 588 4.73 -28.60 3.83
N LEU A 589 5.42 -28.69 2.68
CA LEU A 589 5.78 -29.98 2.09
C LEU A 589 6.63 -30.84 3.05
N ARG A 590 7.51 -30.23 3.85
CA ARG A 590 8.26 -30.98 4.90
C ARG A 590 7.34 -31.45 6.03
N ALA A 591 6.38 -30.63 6.45
CA ALA A 591 5.39 -31.03 7.46
C ALA A 591 4.47 -32.17 6.98
N THR A 592 4.16 -32.24 5.68
CA THR A 592 3.43 -33.35 5.05
C THR A 592 4.34 -34.54 4.68
N GLY A 593 5.57 -34.55 5.20
CA GLY A 593 6.50 -35.68 5.16
C GLY A 593 7.32 -35.81 3.88
N TRP A 594 7.54 -34.73 3.12
CA TRP A 594 8.44 -34.71 1.97
C TRP A 594 9.85 -34.21 2.34
N ASN A 595 10.86 -34.88 1.80
CA ASN A 595 12.24 -34.42 1.80
C ASN A 595 12.39 -33.33 0.73
N VAL A 596 12.20 -32.05 1.10
CA VAL A 596 12.23 -30.94 0.12
C VAL A 596 13.66 -30.50 -0.20
N VAL A 597 14.06 -30.75 -1.44
CA VAL A 597 15.24 -30.20 -2.12
C VAL A 597 14.82 -29.00 -2.98
N ALA A 598 15.64 -27.96 -3.03
CA ALA A 598 15.40 -26.78 -3.85
C ALA A 598 16.56 -26.57 -4.84
N ILE A 599 16.24 -26.21 -6.07
CA ILE A 599 17.20 -25.94 -7.15
C ILE A 599 16.98 -24.51 -7.65
N PRO A 600 17.75 -23.53 -7.15
CA PRO A 600 17.70 -22.16 -7.66
C PRO A 600 18.18 -22.09 -9.11
N TYR A 601 17.41 -21.44 -9.99
CA TYR A 601 17.78 -21.25 -11.40
C TYR A 601 19.21 -20.69 -11.57
N PHE A 602 19.63 -19.76 -10.70
CA PHE A 602 20.95 -19.13 -10.75
C PHE A 602 22.09 -20.05 -10.29
N GLU A 603 21.82 -21.13 -9.56
CA GLU A 603 22.81 -22.17 -9.26
C GLU A 603 22.94 -23.12 -10.44
N TRP A 604 21.82 -23.60 -10.99
CA TRP A 604 21.84 -24.46 -12.18
C TRP A 604 22.52 -23.81 -13.38
N TYR A 605 22.24 -22.53 -13.65
CA TYR A 605 22.84 -21.82 -14.79
C TYR A 605 24.36 -21.61 -14.62
N ARG A 606 24.90 -21.62 -13.39
CA ARG A 606 26.36 -21.60 -13.13
C ARG A 606 27.06 -22.92 -13.45
N LEU A 607 26.30 -24.00 -13.65
CA LEU A 607 26.84 -25.30 -14.09
C LEU A 607 27.15 -25.30 -15.60
N ASP A 608 26.74 -24.26 -16.33
CA ASP A 608 27.06 -24.01 -17.75
C ASP A 608 26.71 -25.18 -18.69
N ARG A 609 25.59 -25.86 -18.39
CA ARG A 609 25.10 -27.07 -19.10
C ARG A 609 26.12 -28.22 -19.15
N ASN A 610 27.14 -28.19 -18.29
CA ASN A 610 28.12 -29.26 -18.18
C ASN A 610 27.48 -30.43 -17.44
N VAL A 611 27.22 -31.52 -18.18
CA VAL A 611 26.55 -32.73 -17.69
C VAL A 611 27.17 -33.28 -16.40
N GLN A 612 28.50 -33.32 -16.30
CA GLN A 612 29.18 -33.82 -15.09
C GLN A 612 28.90 -32.92 -13.88
N ARG A 613 28.87 -31.59 -14.07
CA ARG A 613 28.54 -30.64 -13.00
C ARG A 613 27.06 -30.66 -12.61
N GLU A 614 26.15 -30.86 -13.57
CA GLU A 614 24.72 -31.11 -13.30
C GLU A 614 24.55 -32.36 -12.43
N ASP A 615 25.17 -33.47 -12.84
CA ASP A 615 25.07 -34.78 -12.20
C ASP A 615 25.71 -34.76 -10.78
N GLU A 616 26.89 -34.13 -10.62
CA GLU A 616 27.53 -33.91 -9.32
C GLU A 616 26.70 -33.02 -8.38
N TYR A 617 26.04 -31.99 -8.92
CA TYR A 617 25.21 -31.07 -8.15
C TYR A 617 23.95 -31.77 -7.61
N LEU A 618 23.22 -32.51 -8.46
CA LEU A 618 22.08 -33.30 -7.99
C LEU A 618 22.51 -34.43 -7.06
N CYS A 619 23.58 -35.18 -7.36
CA CYS A 619 24.12 -36.19 -6.45
C CYS A 619 24.36 -35.63 -5.05
N ARG A 620 24.96 -34.44 -4.94
CA ARG A 620 25.25 -33.77 -3.66
C ARG A 620 23.99 -33.36 -2.90
N LEU A 621 22.98 -32.83 -3.59
CA LEU A 621 21.70 -32.45 -2.98
C LEU A 621 20.85 -33.67 -2.55
N LEU A 622 20.98 -34.79 -3.27
CA LEU A 622 20.20 -36.01 -3.06
C LEU A 622 20.90 -37.03 -2.14
N GLN A 623 22.21 -36.89 -1.91
CA GLN A 623 23.01 -37.74 -1.02
C GLN A 623 22.38 -37.96 0.38
N PRO A 624 21.77 -36.96 1.07
CA PRO A 624 21.12 -37.18 2.36
C PRO A 624 19.88 -38.10 2.31
N TYR A 625 19.32 -38.31 1.12
CA TYR A 625 18.02 -38.96 0.91
C TYR A 625 18.10 -40.29 0.16
N ALA A 626 19.27 -40.67 -0.37
CA ALA A 626 19.50 -41.86 -1.19
C ALA A 626 19.45 -43.23 -0.44
N SER A 627 18.59 -43.33 0.60
CA SER A 627 18.55 -44.36 1.66
C SER A 627 19.81 -44.33 2.57
N ARG A 628 19.77 -44.49 3.90
CA ARG A 628 18.95 -45.40 4.75
C ARG A 628 18.92 -46.85 4.23
N ARG A 629 20.02 -47.28 3.60
CA ARG A 629 20.06 -48.45 2.69
C ARG A 629 20.35 -49.79 3.37
N THR A 630 20.32 -49.87 4.72
CA THR A 630 21.07 -50.91 5.45
C THR A 630 20.45 -51.52 6.72
N GLU A 631 19.28 -51.08 7.21
CA GLU A 631 18.78 -51.50 8.55
C GLU A 631 17.48 -52.34 8.56
N ALA A 632 16.85 -52.60 7.40
CA ALA A 632 15.53 -53.26 7.32
C ALA A 632 15.54 -54.67 6.69
N ILE A 633 16.72 -55.28 6.48
CA ILE A 633 16.88 -56.64 5.94
C ILE A 633 17.95 -57.39 6.77
N GLY A 634 17.84 -57.31 8.11
CA GLY A 634 18.93 -57.70 9.00
C GLY A 634 18.58 -57.79 10.49
N ARG A 635 17.37 -58.27 10.82
CA ARG A 635 16.93 -58.75 12.14
C ARG A 635 15.72 -59.68 11.97
#